data_AF-A0A949ZG39-F1
#
_entry.id   AF-A0A949ZG39-F1
#
_cell.length_a   1.000
_cell.length_b   1.000
_cell.length_c   1.000
_cell.angle_alpha   90.00
_cell.angle_beta   90.00
_cell.angle_gamma   90.00
#
_symmetry.space_group_name_H-M   'P 1'
#
loop_
_entity.id
_entity.type
_entity.pdbx_description
1 polymer ?
#
loop_
_entity_poly.entity_id
_entity_poly.type
_entity_poly.pdbx_seq_one_letter_code
_entity_poly.pdbx_strand_id
1 'polypeptide(L)'
;MRRAVIAPIAISLALGAFAGHAQTQSAHAAGAQFTAGAAVQSYTPYCGPDGTPAANNCVEPPAGFTDPASSCAQAVAAATSGQYTGRRLFAFEELYIDQMASGHYDYGDPFIDCNNDGRWDGNFLGGGSNAPRYYDYVADQVGARALVVGNGTRTIAVEVLDHEGAFDVFLAAIRADVAAMLPAGASLNANDIFI
;
A
#
# COMPACT_ATOMS: atom_id res chain seq x y z
N MET A 1 9.88 -18.84 -20.25
CA MET A 1 10.84 -18.68 -19.13
C MET A 1 11.84 -17.58 -19.50
N ARG A 2 11.62 -16.34 -19.03
CA ARG A 2 12.58 -15.24 -19.18
C ARG A 2 12.85 -14.66 -17.80
N ARG A 3 14.12 -14.71 -17.38
CA ARG A 3 14.61 -14.22 -16.09
C ARG A 3 14.60 -12.70 -16.09
N ALA A 4 13.94 -12.08 -15.11
CA ALA A 4 14.08 -10.66 -14.83
C ALA A 4 15.37 -10.44 -14.02
N VAL A 5 16.19 -9.49 -14.48
CA VAL A 5 17.40 -9.03 -13.80
C VAL A 5 17.02 -7.79 -13.01
N ILE A 6 17.14 -7.84 -11.69
CA ILE A 6 16.95 -6.70 -10.78
C ILE A 6 18.29 -5.96 -10.70
N ALA A 7 18.32 -4.70 -11.11
CA ALA A 7 19.47 -3.82 -10.93
C ALA A 7 19.41 -3.15 -9.53
N PRO A 8 20.53 -3.07 -8.78
CA PRO A 8 20.54 -2.43 -7.47
C PRO A 8 20.63 -0.90 -7.60
N ILE A 9 19.82 -0.19 -6.82
CA ILE A 9 19.89 1.26 -6.64
C ILE A 9 21.00 1.55 -5.62
N ALA A 10 22.03 2.28 -6.05
CA ALA A 10 23.13 2.72 -5.20
C ALA A 10 22.76 4.01 -4.46
N ILE A 11 22.80 3.97 -3.13
CA ILE A 11 22.69 5.16 -2.27
C ILE A 11 24.10 5.71 -2.04
N SER A 12 24.34 6.95 -2.48
CA SER A 12 25.62 7.64 -2.29
C SER A 12 25.65 8.36 -0.93
N LEU A 13 26.59 8.01 -0.06
CA LEU A 13 26.92 8.77 1.15
C LEU A 13 27.99 9.82 0.84
N ALA A 14 27.72 11.09 1.12
CA ALA A 14 28.71 12.16 1.09
C ALA A 14 29.36 12.32 2.48
N LEU A 15 30.68 12.13 2.57
CA LEU A 15 31.49 12.45 3.76
C LEU A 15 31.94 13.93 3.68
N GLY A 16 31.52 14.76 4.63
CA GLY A 16 32.09 16.09 4.87
C GLY A 16 33.03 16.07 6.08
N ALA A 17 34.29 16.50 5.90
CA ALA A 17 35.29 16.61 6.95
C ALA A 17 35.25 18.00 7.61
N PHE A 18 35.23 18.06 8.95
CA PHE A 18 35.44 19.29 9.71
C PHE A 18 36.64 19.14 10.66
N ALA A 19 37.51 20.16 10.62
CA ALA A 19 38.72 20.30 11.43
C ALA A 19 38.38 20.75 12.87
N GLY A 20 39.22 20.34 13.81
CA GLY A 20 38.93 20.22 15.23
C GLY A 20 38.81 21.51 16.05
N HIS A 21 38.24 21.34 17.24
CA HIS A 21 38.61 22.03 18.48
C HIS A 21 38.63 20.97 19.60
N ALA A 22 39.76 20.84 20.30
CA ALA A 22 39.93 19.88 21.38
C ALA A 22 39.21 20.41 22.64
N GLN A 23 38.01 19.92 22.88
CA GLN A 23 37.36 20.02 24.19
C GLN A 23 37.78 18.80 25.02
N THR A 24 38.30 19.05 26.21
CA THR A 24 38.44 18.06 27.27
C THR A 24 37.05 17.53 27.63
N GLN A 25 36.67 16.41 27.03
CA GLN A 25 35.43 15.71 27.34
C GLN A 25 35.57 15.03 28.69
N SER A 26 34.81 15.49 29.68
CA SER A 26 34.41 14.64 30.80
C SER A 26 33.79 13.37 30.21
N ALA A 27 34.31 12.21 30.60
CA ALA A 27 33.77 10.92 30.17
C ALA A 27 32.34 10.76 30.71
N HIS A 28 31.36 11.29 29.98
CA HIS A 28 30.00 10.81 30.09
C HIS A 28 30.04 9.32 29.73
N ALA A 29 29.46 8.48 30.58
CA ALA A 29 29.17 7.10 30.22
C ALA A 29 28.58 7.13 28.81
N ALA A 30 29.23 6.45 27.86
CA ALA A 30 28.79 6.45 26.48
C ALA A 30 27.32 6.04 26.48
N GLY A 31 26.43 7.00 26.19
CA GLY A 31 25.00 6.75 26.18
C GLY A 31 24.72 5.56 25.27
N ALA A 32 23.70 4.77 25.60
CA ALA A 32 23.31 3.64 24.75
C ALA A 32 23.21 4.12 23.30
N GLN A 33 23.95 3.47 22.40
CA GLN A 33 23.95 3.84 21.00
C GLN A 33 22.66 3.34 20.36
N PHE A 34 21.82 4.27 19.94
CA PHE A 34 20.61 3.96 19.20
C PHE A 34 20.82 4.24 17.70
N THR A 35 20.25 3.39 16.87
CA THR A 35 20.01 3.65 15.45
C THR A 35 18.54 3.94 15.24
N ALA A 36 18.22 4.85 14.34
CA ALA A 36 16.85 5.17 13.99
C ALA A 36 16.69 5.32 12.47
N GLY A 37 15.52 4.95 11.97
CA GLY A 37 15.12 5.11 10.57
C GLY A 37 13.64 5.39 10.47
N ALA A 38 13.22 5.94 9.33
CA ALA A 38 11.83 6.16 9.01
C ALA A 38 11.58 5.93 7.53
N ALA A 39 10.37 5.49 7.19
CA ALA A 39 9.92 5.31 5.83
C ALA A 39 8.45 5.72 5.70
N VAL A 40 8.07 6.17 4.51
CA VAL A 40 6.67 6.46 4.15
C VAL A 40 6.40 5.77 2.82
N GLN A 41 5.28 5.07 2.75
CA GLN A 41 4.80 4.44 1.53
C GLN A 41 3.37 4.92 1.26
N SER A 42 3.12 5.49 0.09
CA SER A 42 1.75 5.76 -0.34
C SER A 42 1.14 4.49 -0.92
N TYR A 43 -0.11 4.24 -0.58
CA TYR A 43 -0.98 3.28 -1.25
C TYR A 43 -2.26 3.96 -1.77
N THR A 44 -2.16 5.27 -2.04
CA THR A 44 -3.23 6.00 -2.73
C THR A 44 -3.59 5.25 -4.02
N PRO A 45 -4.88 4.95 -4.25
CA PRO A 45 -5.27 4.06 -5.32
C PRO A 45 -4.87 4.63 -6.68
N TYR A 46 -4.49 3.73 -7.58
CA TYR A 46 -4.30 4.11 -8.97
C TYR A 46 -5.65 4.41 -9.62
N CYS A 47 -5.64 5.32 -10.59
CA CYS A 47 -6.82 5.65 -11.38
C CYS A 47 -7.27 4.44 -12.20
N GLY A 48 -8.56 4.14 -12.14
CA GLY A 48 -9.22 3.19 -13.02
C GLY A 48 -9.47 3.79 -14.41
N PRO A 49 -10.12 3.02 -15.31
CA PRO A 49 -10.40 3.48 -16.67
C PRO A 49 -11.20 4.79 -16.77
N ASP A 50 -12.07 5.06 -15.78
CA ASP A 50 -12.93 6.26 -15.76
C ASP A 50 -12.47 7.34 -14.78
N GLY A 51 -11.36 7.08 -14.06
CA GLY A 51 -10.76 8.00 -13.10
C GLY A 51 -9.63 8.81 -13.69
N THR A 52 -9.40 10.00 -13.16
CA THR A 52 -8.21 10.81 -13.49
C THR A 52 -7.63 11.47 -12.25
N PRO A 53 -6.32 11.79 -12.22
CA PRO A 53 -5.74 12.53 -11.11
C PRO A 53 -6.43 13.89 -10.88
N ALA A 54 -6.81 14.57 -11.96
CA ALA A 54 -7.45 15.88 -11.88
C ALA A 54 -8.87 15.82 -11.27
N ALA A 55 -9.66 14.79 -11.62
CA ALA A 55 -11.04 14.68 -11.17
C ALA A 55 -11.21 13.93 -9.85
N ASN A 56 -10.36 12.93 -9.58
CA ASN A 56 -10.54 11.97 -8.49
C ASN A 56 -9.37 11.97 -7.49
N ASN A 57 -8.28 12.69 -7.78
CA ASN A 57 -7.05 12.70 -6.98
C ASN A 57 -6.43 11.32 -6.75
N CYS A 58 -6.68 10.38 -7.67
CA CYS A 58 -5.98 9.11 -7.76
C CYS A 58 -4.58 9.28 -8.38
N VAL A 59 -3.77 8.23 -8.29
CA VAL A 59 -2.42 8.20 -8.88
C VAL A 59 -2.49 7.62 -10.29
N GLU A 60 -1.76 8.18 -11.26
CA GLU A 60 -1.64 7.54 -12.58
C GLU A 60 -0.97 6.16 -12.45
N PRO A 61 -1.56 5.09 -13.01
CA PRO A 61 -0.92 3.79 -13.03
C PRO A 61 0.46 3.86 -13.72
N PRO A 62 1.52 3.29 -13.12
CA PRO A 62 2.82 3.24 -13.78
C PRO A 62 2.77 2.33 -15.03
N ALA A 63 3.72 2.54 -15.95
CA ALA A 63 3.81 1.71 -17.15
C ALA A 63 3.97 0.22 -16.79
N GLY A 64 3.15 -0.64 -17.40
CA GLY A 64 3.13 -2.08 -17.11
C GLY A 64 2.36 -2.46 -15.84
N PHE A 65 1.65 -1.52 -15.21
CA PHE A 65 0.69 -1.83 -14.17
C PHE A 65 -0.42 -2.75 -14.70
N THR A 66 -0.72 -3.79 -13.93
CA THR A 66 -1.87 -4.68 -14.16
C THR A 66 -2.90 -4.41 -13.09
N ASP A 67 -4.06 -3.94 -13.51
CA ASP A 67 -5.22 -3.79 -12.66
C ASP A 67 -5.68 -5.18 -12.15
N PRO A 68 -5.68 -5.43 -10.83
CA PRO A 68 -6.09 -6.71 -10.25
C PRO A 68 -7.53 -7.10 -10.63
N ALA A 69 -8.45 -6.14 -10.71
CA ALA A 69 -9.85 -6.36 -11.11
C ALA A 69 -10.00 -6.69 -12.61
N SER A 70 -8.97 -6.42 -13.41
CA SER A 70 -8.95 -6.73 -14.85
C SER A 70 -7.99 -7.87 -15.20
N SER A 71 -7.49 -8.61 -14.19
CA SER A 71 -6.38 -9.57 -14.37
C SER A 71 -6.82 -10.97 -14.83
N CYS A 72 -8.09 -11.33 -14.66
CA CYS A 72 -8.62 -12.63 -15.09
C CYS A 72 -9.14 -12.62 -16.54
N ALA A 73 -9.16 -13.80 -17.18
CA ALA A 73 -9.55 -13.92 -18.59
C ALA A 73 -10.99 -13.46 -18.86
N GLN A 74 -11.92 -13.66 -17.90
CA GLN A 74 -13.28 -13.16 -18.03
C GLN A 74 -13.32 -11.63 -18.07
N ALA A 75 -12.56 -10.95 -17.21
CA ALA A 75 -12.51 -9.50 -17.17
C ALA A 75 -11.93 -8.90 -18.46
N VAL A 76 -10.87 -9.51 -19.00
CA VAL A 76 -10.28 -9.09 -20.30
C VAL A 76 -11.30 -9.20 -21.44
N ALA A 77 -12.08 -10.29 -21.49
CA ALA A 77 -13.12 -10.45 -22.49
C ALA A 77 -14.28 -9.46 -22.27
N ALA A 78 -14.72 -9.31 -21.03
CA ALA A 78 -15.80 -8.41 -20.60
C ALA A 78 -15.52 -6.95 -20.94
N ALA A 79 -14.27 -6.49 -20.77
CA ALA A 79 -13.86 -5.12 -21.09
C ALA A 79 -14.12 -4.74 -22.56
N THR A 80 -14.18 -5.72 -23.46
CA THR A 80 -14.42 -5.48 -24.90
C THR A 80 -15.88 -5.69 -25.33
N SER A 81 -16.74 -6.25 -24.46
CA SER A 81 -18.12 -6.58 -24.82
C SER A 81 -19.05 -5.36 -24.80
N GLY A 82 -18.67 -4.29 -24.10
CA GLY A 82 -19.50 -3.12 -23.86
C GLY A 82 -20.68 -3.37 -22.93
N GLN A 83 -20.81 -4.57 -22.35
CA GLN A 83 -21.92 -4.90 -21.43
C GLN A 83 -21.66 -4.40 -20.01
N TYR A 84 -20.39 -4.39 -19.59
CA TYR A 84 -19.96 -3.92 -18.27
C TYR A 84 -19.80 -2.41 -18.31
N THR A 85 -20.93 -1.73 -18.18
CA THR A 85 -21.04 -0.26 -18.30
C THR A 85 -20.79 0.47 -16.99
N GLY A 86 -20.62 -0.27 -15.88
CA GLY A 86 -20.36 0.30 -14.57
C GLY A 86 -19.10 1.15 -14.57
N ARG A 87 -19.20 2.35 -14.00
CA ARG A 87 -18.09 3.28 -13.88
C ARG A 87 -17.05 2.75 -12.90
N ARG A 88 -15.77 2.85 -13.25
CA ARG A 88 -14.63 2.39 -12.44
C ARG A 88 -13.60 3.50 -12.28
N LEU A 89 -13.65 4.19 -11.15
CA LEU A 89 -12.80 5.35 -10.86
C LEU A 89 -11.39 4.96 -10.41
N PHE A 90 -11.24 3.78 -9.81
CA PHE A 90 -10.00 3.28 -9.25
C PHE A 90 -9.68 1.87 -9.76
N ALA A 91 -8.39 1.58 -9.92
CA ALA A 91 -7.88 0.38 -10.57
C ALA A 91 -7.91 -0.89 -9.71
N PHE A 92 -8.92 -1.04 -8.86
CA PHE A 92 -9.23 -2.26 -8.10
C PHE A 92 -10.73 -2.58 -8.14
N GLU A 93 -11.56 -1.64 -8.61
CA GLU A 93 -13.01 -1.84 -8.69
C GLU A 93 -13.30 -2.91 -9.72
N GLU A 94 -14.06 -3.94 -9.42
CA GLU A 94 -14.40 -4.99 -10.37
C GLU A 94 -15.35 -4.50 -11.47
N LEU A 95 -15.32 -5.14 -12.63
CA LEU A 95 -16.25 -4.80 -13.72
C LEU A 95 -17.67 -5.20 -13.30
N TYR A 96 -18.62 -4.28 -13.42
CA TYR A 96 -20.03 -4.56 -13.17
C TYR A 96 -20.93 -3.97 -14.27
N ILE A 97 -22.14 -4.50 -14.37
CA ILE A 97 -23.21 -3.95 -15.19
C ILE A 97 -24.04 -3.06 -14.27
N ASP A 98 -23.98 -1.74 -14.48
CA ASP A 98 -24.82 -0.77 -13.76
C ASP A 98 -26.26 -0.87 -14.30
N GLN A 99 -27.05 -1.78 -13.72
CA GLN A 99 -28.40 -2.08 -14.22
C GLN A 99 -29.36 -0.92 -13.98
N MET A 100 -29.10 -0.12 -12.94
CA MET A 100 -29.96 0.98 -12.52
C MET A 100 -29.49 2.34 -13.02
N ALA A 101 -28.37 2.40 -13.76
CA ALA A 101 -27.73 3.63 -14.21
C ALA A 101 -27.45 4.61 -13.04
N SER A 102 -27.10 4.08 -11.88
CA SER A 102 -26.85 4.85 -10.66
C SER A 102 -25.44 5.44 -10.61
N GLY A 103 -24.56 4.98 -11.50
CA GLY A 103 -23.16 5.38 -11.58
C GLY A 103 -22.25 4.72 -10.54
N HIS A 104 -22.76 3.72 -9.82
CA HIS A 104 -22.01 2.88 -8.88
C HIS A 104 -22.58 1.47 -8.83
N TYR A 105 -21.87 0.54 -8.19
CA TYR A 105 -22.38 -0.82 -8.01
C TYR A 105 -23.55 -0.84 -7.03
N ASP A 106 -24.69 -1.35 -7.50
CA ASP A 106 -25.84 -1.66 -6.68
C ASP A 106 -25.88 -3.13 -6.29
N TYR A 107 -26.36 -3.43 -5.08
CA TYR A 107 -26.45 -4.81 -4.61
C TYR A 107 -27.32 -5.66 -5.57
N GLY A 108 -26.70 -6.68 -6.17
CA GLY A 108 -27.34 -7.56 -7.14
C GLY A 108 -26.95 -7.29 -8.59
N ASP A 109 -26.25 -6.19 -8.87
CA ASP A 109 -25.66 -5.97 -10.20
C ASP A 109 -24.73 -7.13 -10.56
N PRO A 110 -24.77 -7.64 -11.81
CA PRO A 110 -23.81 -8.62 -12.28
C PRO A 110 -22.40 -8.03 -12.34
N PHE A 111 -21.41 -8.78 -11.84
CA PHE A 111 -20.01 -8.38 -11.88
C PHE A 111 -19.09 -9.55 -12.25
N ILE A 112 -17.86 -9.22 -12.66
CA ILE A 112 -16.78 -10.20 -12.85
C ILE A 112 -15.98 -10.31 -11.57
N ASP A 113 -16.17 -11.43 -10.87
CA ASP A 113 -15.44 -11.80 -9.67
C ASP A 113 -14.13 -12.53 -10.06
N CYS A 114 -13.02 -11.79 -10.18
CA CYS A 114 -11.76 -12.40 -10.58
C CYS A 114 -11.10 -13.19 -9.44
N ASN A 115 -11.35 -12.82 -8.18
CA ASN A 115 -10.73 -13.44 -7.01
C ASN A 115 -11.58 -14.59 -6.41
N ASN A 116 -12.82 -14.75 -6.89
CA ASN A 116 -13.82 -15.74 -6.50
C ASN A 116 -14.23 -15.66 -5.02
N ASP A 117 -14.32 -14.46 -4.46
CA ASP A 117 -14.73 -14.26 -3.06
C ASP A 117 -16.25 -14.07 -2.89
N GLY A 118 -16.99 -13.98 -4.01
CA GLY A 118 -18.44 -13.95 -4.07
C GLY A 118 -19.06 -12.58 -3.80
N ARG A 119 -18.28 -11.51 -3.77
CA ARG A 119 -18.76 -10.13 -3.58
C ARG A 119 -18.04 -9.18 -4.54
N TRP A 120 -18.71 -8.10 -4.92
CA TRP A 120 -18.06 -7.08 -5.73
C TRP A 120 -17.04 -6.32 -4.88
N ASP A 121 -15.78 -6.34 -5.32
CA ASP A 121 -14.73 -5.53 -4.72
C ASP A 121 -14.67 -4.15 -5.39
N GLY A 122 -14.82 -3.09 -4.60
CA GLY A 122 -14.84 -1.73 -5.13
C GLY A 122 -14.75 -0.63 -4.08
N ASN A 123 -15.21 0.56 -4.43
CA ASN A 123 -14.89 1.83 -3.76
C ASN A 123 -15.72 2.09 -2.50
N PHE A 124 -15.93 1.09 -1.66
CA PHE A 124 -16.63 1.25 -0.39
C PHE A 124 -15.76 1.96 0.65
N LEU A 125 -16.37 2.89 1.39
CA LEU A 125 -15.78 3.50 2.58
C LEU A 125 -16.10 2.66 3.83
N GLY A 126 -15.07 2.39 4.62
CA GLY A 126 -15.20 1.84 5.98
C GLY A 126 -16.05 2.73 6.89
N GLY A 127 -16.59 2.14 7.96
CA GLY A 127 -17.30 2.86 9.03
C GLY A 127 -18.75 3.27 8.72
N GLY A 128 -19.30 2.89 7.57
CA GLY A 128 -20.68 3.25 7.16
C GLY A 128 -21.81 2.44 7.82
N SER A 129 -21.49 1.40 8.59
CA SER A 129 -22.49 0.47 9.16
C SER A 129 -23.50 0.00 8.09
N ASN A 130 -24.81 0.19 8.31
CA ASN A 130 -25.89 -0.24 7.42
C ASN A 130 -26.16 0.71 6.25
N ALA A 131 -25.32 1.73 6.04
CA ALA A 131 -25.41 2.65 4.91
C ALA A 131 -24.03 2.73 4.23
N PRO A 132 -23.70 1.76 3.35
CA PRO A 132 -22.48 1.80 2.56
C PRO A 132 -22.35 3.14 1.85
N ARG A 133 -21.16 3.71 1.90
CA ARG A 133 -20.82 4.92 1.17
C ARG A 133 -19.77 4.57 0.15
N TYR A 134 -19.88 5.17 -1.01
CA TYR A 134 -18.90 5.04 -2.08
C TYR A 134 -18.03 6.29 -2.07
N TYR A 135 -16.72 6.12 -2.25
CA TYR A 135 -15.85 7.26 -2.49
C TYR A 135 -15.61 7.43 -3.98
N ASP A 136 -15.71 8.66 -4.45
CA ASP A 136 -15.40 9.06 -5.82
C ASP A 136 -14.15 9.96 -5.90
N TYR A 137 -13.56 10.27 -4.75
CA TYR A 137 -12.44 11.19 -4.62
C TYR A 137 -11.50 10.80 -3.47
N VAL A 138 -10.20 10.93 -3.68
CA VAL A 138 -9.18 10.83 -2.62
C VAL A 138 -8.99 12.21 -2.01
N ALA A 139 -9.44 12.43 -0.78
CA ALA A 139 -9.29 13.74 -0.13
C ALA A 139 -7.82 14.08 0.17
N ASP A 140 -7.12 13.13 0.80
CA ASP A 140 -5.69 13.20 1.13
C ASP A 140 -5.02 11.90 0.71
N GLN A 141 -3.73 11.95 0.38
CA GLN A 141 -2.98 10.73 0.07
C GLN A 141 -2.99 9.80 1.28
N VAL A 142 -3.41 8.55 1.06
CA VAL A 142 -3.39 7.48 2.05
C VAL A 142 -2.08 6.71 1.97
N GLY A 143 -1.53 6.35 3.14
CA GLY A 143 -0.25 5.68 3.21
C GLY A 143 0.04 4.96 4.53
N ALA A 144 1.22 4.37 4.55
CA ALA A 144 1.84 3.73 5.69
C ALA A 144 3.09 4.52 6.08
N ARG A 145 3.31 4.68 7.38
CA ARG A 145 4.45 5.41 7.94
C ARG A 145 5.13 4.55 8.98
N ALA A 146 6.40 4.24 8.79
CA ALA A 146 7.18 3.44 9.72
C ALA A 146 8.25 4.28 10.42
N LEU A 147 8.42 4.06 11.72
CA LEU A 147 9.58 4.47 12.52
C LEU A 147 10.25 3.20 13.04
N VAL A 148 11.57 3.11 12.89
CA VAL A 148 12.38 1.97 13.35
C VAL A 148 13.43 2.48 14.33
N VAL A 149 13.59 1.79 15.46
CA VAL A 149 14.60 2.12 16.47
C VAL A 149 15.33 0.85 16.90
N GLY A 150 16.66 0.88 16.85
CA GLY A 150 17.53 -0.20 17.30
C GLY A 150 18.53 0.25 18.36
N ASN A 151 18.97 -0.66 19.23
CA ASN A 151 19.98 -0.40 20.26
C ASN A 151 21.23 -1.30 20.15
N GLY A 152 21.44 -1.91 18.98
CA GLY A 152 22.50 -2.88 18.72
C GLY A 152 22.19 -4.33 19.12
N THR A 153 21.19 -4.57 19.97
CA THR A 153 20.76 -5.94 20.37
C THR A 153 19.33 -6.26 19.94
N ARG A 154 18.46 -5.26 19.90
CA ARG A 154 17.06 -5.37 19.47
C ARG A 154 16.71 -4.19 18.59
N THR A 155 15.85 -4.45 17.61
CA THR A 155 15.22 -3.44 16.77
C THR A 155 13.71 -3.57 16.89
N ILE A 156 13.02 -2.44 17.04
CA ILE A 156 11.55 -2.35 16.99
C ILE A 156 11.13 -1.49 15.81
N ALA A 157 9.97 -1.79 15.24
CA ALA A 157 9.31 -1.00 14.20
C ALA A 157 7.90 -0.62 14.66
N VAL A 158 7.53 0.65 14.50
CA VAL A 158 6.17 1.16 14.70
C VAL A 158 5.68 1.65 13.35
N GLU A 159 4.57 1.10 12.89
CA GLU A 159 3.89 1.46 11.66
C GLU A 159 2.56 2.11 11.97
N VAL A 160 2.23 3.17 11.22
CA VAL A 160 0.95 3.87 11.30
C VAL A 160 0.32 3.78 9.92
N LEU A 161 -0.91 3.27 9.86
CA LEU A 161 -1.69 3.11 8.64
C LEU A 161 -2.86 4.10 8.61
N ASP A 162 -3.09 4.75 7.48
CA ASP A 162 -4.27 5.58 7.22
C ASP A 162 -5.53 4.72 6.96
N HIS A 163 -5.86 3.81 7.89
CA HIS A 163 -7.05 2.94 7.85
C HIS A 163 -7.95 3.18 9.07
N GLU A 164 -9.24 2.89 8.96
CA GLU A 164 -10.15 2.86 10.13
C GLU A 164 -9.72 1.81 11.17
N GLY A 165 -9.20 0.69 10.68
CA GLY A 165 -8.63 -0.40 11.45
C GLY A 165 -7.96 -1.41 10.53
N ALA A 166 -7.19 -2.33 11.11
CA ALA A 166 -6.57 -3.44 10.40
C ALA A 166 -6.95 -4.76 11.08
N PHE A 167 -7.35 -5.75 10.29
CA PHE A 167 -7.69 -7.06 10.80
C PHE A 167 -6.43 -7.86 11.13
N ASP A 168 -6.47 -8.67 12.19
CA ASP A 168 -5.34 -9.47 12.66
C ASP A 168 -4.71 -10.34 11.56
N VAL A 169 -5.51 -10.84 10.62
CA VAL A 169 -5.03 -11.63 9.49
C VAL A 169 -4.11 -10.82 8.56
N PHE A 170 -4.41 -9.55 8.32
CA PHE A 170 -3.57 -8.67 7.51
C PHE A 170 -2.32 -8.25 8.28
N LEU A 171 -2.45 -7.97 9.58
CA LEU A 171 -1.29 -7.67 10.43
C LEU A 171 -0.31 -8.84 10.51
N ALA A 172 -0.82 -10.08 10.59
CA ALA A 172 0.01 -11.29 10.55
C ALA A 172 0.71 -11.48 9.20
N ALA A 173 -0.01 -11.26 8.09
CA ALA A 173 0.56 -11.33 6.75
C ALA A 173 1.68 -10.31 6.54
N ILE A 174 1.46 -9.04 6.91
CA ILE A 174 2.49 -7.98 6.83
C ILE A 174 3.74 -8.36 7.63
N ARG A 175 3.57 -8.83 8.88
CA ARG A 175 4.70 -9.29 9.71
C ARG A 175 5.47 -10.45 9.08
N ALA A 176 4.77 -11.41 8.48
CA ALA A 176 5.39 -12.55 7.80
C ALA A 176 6.18 -12.10 6.56
N ASP A 177 5.62 -11.20 5.75
CA ASP A 177 6.26 -10.66 4.56
C ASP A 177 7.52 -9.87 4.92
N VAL A 178 7.44 -8.99 5.93
CA VAL A 178 8.62 -8.25 6.41
C VAL A 178 9.70 -9.23 6.89
N ALA A 179 9.34 -10.24 7.68
CA ALA A 179 10.30 -11.23 8.16
C ALA A 179 10.99 -12.00 7.02
N ALA A 180 10.27 -12.29 5.93
CA ALA A 180 10.84 -12.94 4.74
C ALA A 180 11.79 -12.02 3.95
N MET A 181 11.62 -10.69 4.03
CA MET A 181 12.46 -9.70 3.36
C MET A 181 13.72 -9.33 4.15
N LEU A 182 13.78 -9.62 5.45
CA LEU A 182 14.91 -9.25 6.29
C LEU A 182 16.17 -10.08 5.95
N PRO A 183 17.36 -9.46 5.97
CA PRO A 183 18.60 -10.19 5.79
C PRO A 183 18.84 -11.15 6.95
N ALA A 184 19.56 -12.25 6.67
CA ALA A 184 19.98 -13.18 7.71
C ALA A 184 20.73 -12.46 8.83
N GLY A 185 20.33 -12.69 10.08
CA GLY A 185 20.91 -12.04 11.26
C GLY A 185 20.37 -10.65 11.59
N ALA A 186 19.28 -10.21 10.94
CA ALA A 186 18.57 -9.00 11.36
C ALA A 186 18.12 -9.09 12.82
N SER A 187 18.19 -7.97 13.54
CA SER A 187 17.78 -7.85 14.95
C SER A 187 16.31 -7.45 15.13
N LEU A 188 15.58 -7.28 14.02
CA LEU A 188 14.13 -7.08 13.98
C LEU A 188 13.44 -8.43 13.77
N ASN A 189 12.46 -8.76 14.60
CA ASN A 189 11.62 -9.94 14.41
C ASN A 189 10.15 -9.54 14.20
N ALA A 190 9.32 -10.47 13.72
CA ALA A 190 7.89 -10.24 13.50
C ALA A 190 7.15 -9.67 14.72
N ASN A 191 7.50 -10.13 15.94
CA ASN A 191 6.89 -9.68 17.20
C ASN A 191 7.39 -8.30 17.67
N ASP A 192 8.40 -7.74 17.00
CA ASP A 192 8.94 -6.41 17.27
C ASP A 192 8.36 -5.36 16.30
N ILE A 193 7.38 -5.74 15.47
CA ILE A 193 6.66 -4.88 14.54
C ILE A 193 5.27 -4.59 15.09
N PHE A 194 5.07 -3.34 15.48
CA PHE A 194 3.83 -2.78 15.98
C PHE A 194 3.14 -2.02 14.85
N ILE A 195 1.90 -2.37 14.55
CA ILE A 195 1.06 -1.80 13.50
C ILE A 195 -0.26 -1.44 14.16
#